data_AF-A0A519ZVV7-F1
#
_entry.id   AF-A0A519ZVV7-F1
#
_cell.length_a   1.000
_cell.length_b   1.000
_cell.length_c   1.000
_cell.angle_alpha   90.00
_cell.angle_beta   90.00
_cell.angle_gamma   90.00
#
_symmetry.space_group_name_H-M   'P 1'
#
loop_
_entity.id
_entity.type
_entity.pdbx_description
1 polymer ?
#
loop_
_entity_poly.entity_id
_entity_poly.type
_entity_poly.pdbx_seq_one_letter_code
_entity_poly.pdbx_strand_id
1 'polypeptide(L)'
;MADGEATNFAFGMLLKPAKAKLYEYSYEQNRQFRSSTGSQQVPGLPDQQFSSFALAQSERLFADEMHLPAEMLIASNGALDEEAQQLKATTAAELITFEGRSDKLALRVGSSSSVSGEGLGSRHITTESFGKYRIISLTHYVDAAGNYRNTFVAIPQFLDVPPQHPGYRPPQGAPELAEVIDDADPQKLGRLRVRYQWPVATPQEAETDWIRLLTPYSGDGKGQLFKPEVGSQVLVGYQGGLAEQPFVLGNLFHAQNKQGASYSPSQNNLKGIQTAGGNKFVMMDTPRQQTILISNSNNKGT
;
A
#
# COMPACT_ATOMS: atom_id res chain seq x y z
N MET A 1 32.77 1.87 -44.19
CA MET A 1 32.31 0.69 -43.44
C MET A 1 32.05 1.15 -42.01
N ALA A 2 30.77 1.23 -41.65
CA ALA A 2 30.19 1.41 -40.31
C ALA A 2 30.58 2.66 -39.50
N ASP A 3 30.14 3.82 -39.98
CA ASP A 3 30.00 5.08 -39.23
C ASP A 3 28.70 5.16 -38.40
N GLY A 4 27.91 4.09 -38.35
CA GLY A 4 27.04 3.72 -37.21
C GLY A 4 26.13 4.80 -36.61
N GLU A 5 25.53 5.66 -37.44
CA GLU A 5 24.59 6.71 -37.01
C GLU A 5 23.11 6.30 -37.14
N ALA A 6 22.81 5.01 -37.30
CA ALA A 6 21.42 4.56 -37.44
C ALA A 6 20.77 4.29 -36.07
N THR A 7 20.47 5.38 -35.34
CA THR A 7 19.51 5.29 -34.22
C THR A 7 18.15 5.72 -34.73
N ASN A 8 17.26 4.77 -34.94
CA ASN A 8 15.85 5.08 -35.15
C ASN A 8 15.10 4.99 -33.81
N PHE A 9 14.13 5.86 -33.63
CA PHE A 9 13.27 5.83 -32.47
C PHE A 9 11.82 6.04 -32.89
N ALA A 10 10.92 5.45 -32.12
CA ALA A 10 9.50 5.74 -32.11
C ALA A 10 9.23 6.56 -30.85
N PHE A 11 8.60 7.72 -31.06
CA PHE A 11 8.17 8.62 -30.00
C PHE A 11 6.65 8.73 -30.04
N GLY A 12 6.00 8.57 -28.90
CA GLY A 12 4.56 8.71 -28.77
C GLY A 12 4.16 9.48 -27.52
N MET A 13 2.98 10.10 -27.61
CA MET A 13 2.31 10.71 -26.48
C MET A 13 0.95 10.03 -26.30
N LEU A 14 0.65 9.58 -25.08
CA LEU A 14 -0.62 9.01 -24.70
C LEU A 14 -1.21 9.86 -23.57
N LEU A 15 -2.52 10.11 -23.63
CA LEU A 15 -3.23 10.85 -22.59
C LEU A 15 -4.01 9.87 -21.70
N LYS A 16 -3.92 10.04 -20.38
CA LYS A 16 -4.66 9.30 -19.37
C LYS A 16 -4.98 10.18 -18.13
N PRO A 17 -5.95 9.81 -17.28
CA PRO A 17 -6.22 10.56 -16.06
C PRO A 17 -4.94 10.76 -15.22
N ALA A 18 -4.64 12.03 -14.90
CA ALA A 18 -3.43 12.41 -14.16
C ALA A 18 -3.72 13.16 -12.85
N LYS A 19 -4.98 13.57 -12.66
CA LYS A 19 -5.40 14.27 -11.45
C LYS A 19 -5.97 13.28 -10.44
N ALA A 20 -5.44 13.31 -9.23
CA ALA A 20 -5.92 12.50 -8.12
C ALA A 20 -5.88 13.29 -6.82
N LYS A 21 -6.93 13.14 -6.02
CA LYS A 21 -6.98 13.49 -4.60
C LYS A 21 -6.60 12.26 -3.79
N LEU A 22 -5.53 12.41 -3.01
CA LEU A 22 -5.08 11.39 -2.08
C LEU A 22 -5.61 11.71 -0.68
N TYR A 23 -5.97 10.67 0.07
CA TYR A 23 -6.44 10.81 1.44
C TYR A 23 -6.03 9.64 2.32
N GLU A 24 -5.82 9.93 3.61
CA GLU A 24 -5.60 8.94 4.66
C GLU A 24 -6.16 9.49 5.98
N TYR A 25 -6.52 8.60 6.91
CA TYR A 25 -6.96 8.96 8.25
C TYR A 25 -6.02 8.37 9.31
N SER A 26 -5.39 9.23 10.10
CA SER A 26 -4.65 8.84 11.29
C SER A 26 -5.59 8.77 12.49
N TYR A 27 -5.79 7.56 13.04
CA TYR A 27 -6.56 7.39 14.26
C TYR A 27 -5.81 7.91 15.50
N GLU A 28 -4.48 7.90 15.50
CA GLU A 28 -3.66 8.39 16.62
C GLU A 28 -3.79 9.90 16.81
N GLN A 29 -3.87 10.63 15.70
CA GLN A 29 -4.07 12.08 15.70
C GLN A 29 -5.54 12.50 15.56
N ASN A 30 -6.43 11.53 15.31
CA ASN A 30 -7.82 11.75 14.89
C ASN A 30 -7.93 12.80 13.77
N ARG A 31 -7.10 12.67 12.73
CA ARG A 31 -6.94 13.67 11.67
C ARG A 31 -6.94 13.01 10.30
N GLN A 32 -7.66 13.63 9.36
CA GLN A 32 -7.57 13.31 7.95
C GLN A 32 -6.42 14.08 7.31
N PHE A 33 -5.59 13.36 6.57
CA PHE A 33 -4.60 13.90 5.66
C PHE A 33 -5.20 13.94 4.25
N ARG A 34 -4.90 15.00 3.51
CA ARG A 34 -5.38 15.20 2.14
C ARG A 34 -4.30 15.87 1.30
N SER A 35 -4.10 15.38 0.09
CA SER A 35 -3.25 16.01 -0.92
C SER A 35 -3.90 15.87 -2.31
N SER A 36 -3.40 16.59 -3.29
CA SER A 36 -3.81 16.46 -4.69
C SER A 36 -2.60 16.51 -5.61
N THR A 37 -2.55 15.65 -6.61
CA THR A 37 -1.55 15.73 -7.68
C THR A 37 -1.67 17.06 -8.44
N GLY A 38 -2.85 17.67 -8.52
CA GLY A 38 -3.05 18.97 -9.17
C GLY A 38 -2.21 20.09 -8.55
N SER A 39 -2.01 20.08 -7.23
CA SER A 39 -1.21 21.08 -6.52
C SER A 39 0.29 20.79 -6.48
N GLN A 40 0.71 19.57 -6.78
CA GLN A 40 2.13 19.19 -6.69
C GLN A 40 2.95 19.71 -7.86
N GLN A 41 4.19 20.11 -7.56
CA GLN A 41 5.21 20.44 -8.54
C GLN A 41 6.13 19.24 -8.73
N VAL A 42 6.54 18.94 -9.96
CA VAL A 42 7.48 17.85 -10.25
C VAL A 42 8.82 18.46 -10.66
N PRO A 43 9.90 18.27 -9.87
CA PRO A 43 11.24 18.71 -10.25
C PRO A 43 11.65 18.20 -11.64
N GLY A 44 12.26 19.07 -12.46
CA GLY A 44 12.75 18.73 -13.80
C GLY A 44 11.69 18.48 -14.88
N LEU A 45 10.40 18.37 -14.52
CA LEU A 45 9.31 18.25 -15.51
C LEU A 45 9.19 19.47 -16.43
N PRO A 46 9.30 20.74 -15.96
CA PRO A 46 9.23 21.91 -16.83
C PRO A 46 10.31 21.94 -17.93
N ASP A 47 11.46 21.31 -17.69
CA ASP A 47 12.55 21.21 -18.66
C ASP A 47 12.28 20.12 -19.74
N GLN A 48 11.24 19.32 -19.56
CA GLN A 48 10.84 18.22 -20.44
C GLN A 48 9.57 18.62 -21.21
N GLN A 49 9.76 19.33 -22.32
CA GLN A 49 8.70 19.98 -23.09
C GLN A 49 7.53 19.05 -23.43
N PHE A 50 7.82 17.82 -23.87
CA PHE A 50 6.79 16.88 -24.32
C PHE A 50 6.01 16.28 -23.15
N SER A 51 6.69 15.90 -22.05
CA SER A 51 6.01 15.43 -20.84
C SER A 51 5.13 16.51 -20.23
N SER A 52 5.62 17.76 -20.19
CA SER A 52 4.85 18.91 -19.73
C SER A 52 3.62 19.17 -20.63
N PHE A 53 3.80 19.15 -21.95
CA PHE A 53 2.70 19.31 -22.89
C PHE A 53 1.66 18.19 -22.77
N ALA A 54 2.10 16.94 -22.77
CA ALA A 54 1.22 15.78 -22.67
C ALA A 54 0.43 15.83 -21.35
N LEU A 55 1.08 16.14 -20.23
CA LEU A 55 0.41 16.27 -18.94
C LEU A 55 -0.66 17.34 -18.97
N ALA A 56 -0.36 18.52 -19.50
CA ALA A 56 -1.33 19.62 -19.60
C ALA A 56 -2.55 19.24 -20.48
N GLN A 57 -2.34 18.54 -21.60
CA GLN A 57 -3.45 18.04 -22.40
C GLN A 57 -4.24 16.95 -21.68
N SER A 58 -3.57 16.09 -20.92
CA SER A 58 -4.18 15.03 -20.14
C SER A 58 -5.09 15.58 -19.04
N GLU A 59 -4.61 16.56 -18.26
CA GLU A 59 -5.38 17.22 -17.19
C GLU A 59 -6.54 18.06 -17.72
N ARG A 60 -6.44 18.53 -18.97
CA ARG A 60 -7.53 19.20 -19.69
C ARG A 60 -8.60 18.23 -20.18
N LEU A 61 -8.18 17.09 -20.75
CA LEU A 61 -9.10 16.08 -21.26
C LEU A 61 -9.81 15.34 -20.12
N PHE A 62 -9.05 14.97 -19.09
CA PHE A 62 -9.53 14.30 -17.88
C PHE A 62 -9.62 15.31 -16.75
N ALA A 63 -10.69 16.12 -16.79
CA ALA A 63 -10.86 17.22 -15.85
C ALA A 63 -11.22 16.78 -14.43
N ASP A 64 -11.79 15.58 -14.27
CA ASP A 64 -12.18 15.06 -12.96
C ASP A 64 -10.98 14.48 -12.21
N GLU A 65 -10.98 14.64 -10.89
CA GLU A 65 -9.94 14.10 -10.03
C GLU A 65 -10.35 12.71 -9.53
N MET A 66 -9.44 11.74 -9.68
CA MET A 66 -9.59 10.42 -9.07
C MET A 66 -9.52 10.53 -7.55
N HIS A 67 -10.26 9.70 -6.83
CA HIS A 67 -10.16 9.61 -5.38
C HIS A 67 -9.40 8.35 -5.00
N LEU A 68 -8.19 8.50 -4.48
CA LEU A 68 -7.30 7.39 -4.15
C LEU A 68 -6.99 7.42 -2.64
N PRO A 69 -7.10 6.29 -1.93
CA PRO A 69 -6.47 6.18 -0.62
C PRO A 69 -4.94 6.24 -0.79
N ALA A 70 -4.22 6.61 0.27
CA ALA A 70 -2.78 6.43 0.30
C ALA A 70 -2.42 4.94 0.12
N GLU A 71 -1.38 4.64 -0.66
CA GLU A 71 -0.89 3.27 -0.85
C GLU A 71 0.06 2.85 0.28
N MET A 72 0.59 3.81 1.03
CA MET A 72 1.54 3.60 2.12
C MET A 72 1.00 4.14 3.45
N LEU A 73 1.62 3.74 4.55
CA LEU A 73 1.31 4.31 5.86
C LEU A 73 1.78 5.78 5.92
N ILE A 74 0.82 6.71 5.99
CA ILE A 74 1.09 8.14 6.01
C ILE A 74 0.98 8.70 7.44
N ALA A 75 2.11 9.16 7.97
CA ALA A 75 2.18 9.75 9.31
C ALA A 75 1.91 11.27 9.34
N SER A 76 1.94 11.95 8.20
CA SER A 76 1.76 13.40 8.10
C SER A 76 1.27 13.85 6.72
N ASN A 77 0.74 15.07 6.61
CA ASN A 77 0.41 15.68 5.31
C ASN A 77 1.62 15.77 4.37
N GLY A 78 2.83 16.04 4.90
CA GLY A 78 4.03 16.14 4.07
C GLY A 78 4.37 14.82 3.38
N ALA A 79 4.23 13.69 4.08
CA ALA A 79 4.40 12.36 3.47
C ALA A 79 3.34 12.09 2.38
N LEU A 80 2.11 12.58 2.55
CA LEU A 80 1.07 12.46 1.53
C LEU A 80 1.36 13.36 0.31
N ASP A 81 1.97 14.52 0.52
CA ASP A 81 2.40 15.42 -0.56
C ASP A 81 3.54 14.79 -1.37
N GLU A 82 4.48 14.11 -0.72
CA GLU A 82 5.54 13.33 -1.38
C GLU A 82 4.95 12.21 -2.25
N GLU A 83 3.97 11.46 -1.74
CA GLU A 83 3.27 10.41 -2.51
C GLU A 83 2.52 11.01 -3.70
N ALA A 84 1.78 12.11 -3.50
CA ALA A 84 1.08 12.81 -4.58
C ALA A 84 2.05 13.34 -5.64
N GLN A 85 3.22 13.84 -5.23
CA GLN A 85 4.27 14.32 -6.14
C GLN A 85 4.84 13.16 -6.96
N GLN A 86 5.14 12.04 -6.31
CA GLN A 86 5.64 10.83 -6.96
C GLN A 86 4.62 10.25 -7.96
N LEU A 87 3.34 10.22 -7.59
CA LEU A 87 2.26 9.80 -8.48
C LEU A 87 2.15 10.71 -9.71
N LYS A 88 2.23 12.03 -9.52
CA LYS A 88 2.22 13.00 -10.63
C LYS A 88 3.41 12.80 -11.56
N ALA A 89 4.60 12.68 -10.99
CA ALA A 89 5.84 12.49 -11.74
C ALA A 89 5.79 11.21 -12.58
N THR A 90 5.40 10.10 -11.96
CA THR A 90 5.26 8.79 -12.61
C THR A 90 4.23 8.85 -13.73
N THR A 91 3.06 9.44 -13.44
CA THR A 91 2.00 9.59 -14.45
C THR A 91 2.48 10.41 -15.64
N ALA A 92 3.13 11.55 -15.42
CA ALA A 92 3.64 12.42 -16.47
C ALA A 92 4.70 11.74 -17.36
N ALA A 93 5.52 10.86 -16.79
CA ALA A 93 6.49 10.09 -17.56
C ALA A 93 5.82 9.00 -18.41
N GLU A 94 4.80 8.34 -17.87
CA GLU A 94 4.03 7.30 -18.58
C GLU A 94 3.17 7.84 -19.72
N LEU A 95 3.00 9.16 -19.82
CA LEU A 95 2.38 9.80 -21.00
C LEU A 95 3.31 9.76 -22.22
N ILE A 96 4.61 9.50 -22.04
CA ILE A 96 5.58 9.43 -23.12
C ILE A 96 5.96 7.97 -23.37
N THR A 97 5.86 7.54 -24.62
CA THR A 97 6.46 6.29 -25.08
C THR A 97 7.72 6.61 -25.88
N PHE A 98 8.83 6.00 -25.50
CA PHE A 98 10.10 6.15 -26.20
C PHE A 98 10.73 4.78 -26.40
N GLU A 99 10.76 4.32 -27.64
CA GLU A 99 11.40 3.07 -28.03
C GLU A 99 12.36 3.32 -29.17
N GLY A 100 13.43 2.54 -29.27
CA GLY A 100 14.37 2.73 -30.36
C GLY A 100 15.20 1.51 -30.67
N ARG A 101 15.93 1.60 -31.78
CA ARG A 101 16.96 0.65 -32.18
C ARG A 101 18.25 1.40 -32.42
N SER A 102 19.36 0.76 -32.06
CA SER A 102 20.69 1.33 -32.24
C SER A 102 21.71 0.21 -32.52
N ASP A 103 22.86 0.58 -33.05
CA ASP A 103 24.07 -0.24 -33.20
C ASP A 103 25.17 0.17 -32.20
N LYS A 104 24.86 1.07 -31.25
CA LYS A 104 25.78 1.45 -30.18
C LYS A 104 25.96 0.32 -29.16
N LEU A 105 27.18 -0.20 -29.04
CA LEU A 105 27.53 -1.20 -28.02
C LEU A 105 27.57 -0.63 -26.59
N ALA A 106 27.80 0.68 -26.46
CA ALA A 106 28.01 1.32 -25.15
C ALA A 106 26.71 1.62 -24.38
N LEU A 107 25.52 1.38 -24.97
CA LEU A 107 24.25 1.61 -24.30
C LEU A 107 24.08 0.67 -23.10
N ARG A 108 23.52 1.21 -22.00
CA ARG A 108 23.29 0.46 -20.76
C ARG A 108 21.94 0.86 -20.17
N VAL A 109 21.27 -0.08 -19.52
CA VAL A 109 20.13 0.23 -18.65
C VAL A 109 20.59 1.22 -17.56
N GLY A 110 19.78 2.23 -17.29
CA GLY A 110 20.08 3.33 -16.37
C GLY A 110 20.85 4.50 -17.00
N SER A 111 21.47 4.33 -18.17
CA SER A 111 22.15 5.44 -18.85
C SER A 111 21.14 6.45 -19.41
N SER A 112 21.53 7.72 -19.42
CA SER A 112 20.74 8.80 -19.99
C SER A 112 21.32 9.27 -21.32
N SER A 113 20.45 9.59 -22.28
CA SER A 113 20.82 10.06 -23.60
C SER A 113 19.96 11.27 -23.99
N SER A 114 20.61 12.30 -24.54
CA SER A 114 19.92 13.40 -25.22
C SER A 114 19.46 12.90 -26.59
N VAL A 115 18.21 13.16 -26.94
CA VAL A 115 17.64 12.77 -28.21
C VAL A 115 17.40 14.01 -29.05
N SER A 116 17.77 13.95 -30.32
CA SER A 116 17.48 14.98 -31.31
C SER A 116 17.16 14.35 -32.66
N GLY A 117 16.39 15.04 -33.49
CA GLY A 117 16.06 14.59 -34.85
C GLY A 117 15.91 15.77 -35.81
N GLU A 118 16.07 15.51 -37.11
CA GLU A 118 15.92 16.54 -38.14
C GLU A 118 14.56 16.41 -38.85
N GLY A 119 13.87 17.54 -39.06
CA GLY A 119 12.70 17.60 -39.94
C GLY A 119 11.42 16.94 -39.42
N LEU A 120 11.26 16.79 -38.10
CA LEU A 120 10.10 16.15 -37.47
C LEU A 120 8.94 17.12 -37.14
N GLY A 121 9.13 18.43 -37.27
CA GLY A 121 8.09 19.43 -36.99
C GLY A 121 7.99 20.61 -37.97
N SER A 122 8.95 20.82 -38.89
CA SER A 122 8.93 21.96 -39.81
C SER A 122 9.36 21.60 -41.23
N ARG A 123 8.92 22.40 -42.23
CA ARG A 123 9.33 22.27 -43.64
C ARG A 123 10.82 22.56 -43.89
N HIS A 124 11.55 23.00 -42.87
CA HIS A 124 12.98 23.28 -42.93
C HIS A 124 13.77 22.20 -42.17
N ILE A 125 14.91 21.78 -42.71
CA ILE A 125 15.79 20.80 -42.07
C ILE A 125 16.53 21.51 -40.93
N THR A 126 15.94 21.48 -39.74
CA THR A 126 16.58 21.93 -38.50
C THR A 126 16.57 20.80 -37.49
N THR A 127 17.67 20.64 -36.76
CA THR A 127 17.78 19.70 -35.65
C THR A 127 16.90 20.17 -34.49
N GLU A 128 15.93 19.35 -34.10
CA GLU A 128 15.02 19.57 -32.99
C GLU A 128 15.41 18.66 -31.82
N SER A 129 15.38 19.20 -30.59
CA SER A 129 15.63 18.42 -29.37
C SER A 129 14.35 17.70 -28.94
N PHE A 130 14.47 16.41 -28.60
CA PHE A 130 13.39 15.60 -28.05
C PHE A 130 13.44 15.47 -26.53
N GLY A 131 14.45 16.07 -25.89
CA GLY A 131 14.69 15.98 -24.45
C GLY A 131 15.70 14.89 -24.10
N LYS A 132 15.79 14.60 -22.80
CA LYS A 132 16.70 13.58 -22.27
C LYS A 132 15.92 12.39 -21.72
N TYR A 133 16.37 11.20 -22.07
CA TYR A 133 15.70 9.94 -21.72
C TYR A 133 16.66 9.00 -21.01
N ARG A 134 16.17 8.26 -20.01
CA ARG A 134 16.87 7.19 -19.30
C ARG A 134 16.40 5.84 -19.84
N ILE A 135 17.35 4.99 -20.24
CA ILE A 135 17.06 3.65 -20.75
C ILE A 135 16.62 2.75 -19.59
N ILE A 136 15.47 2.10 -19.71
CA ILE A 136 14.92 1.18 -18.71
C ILE A 136 14.89 -0.28 -19.17
N SER A 137 14.97 -0.52 -20.48
CA SER A 137 15.07 -1.86 -21.07
C SER A 137 16.00 -1.80 -22.27
N LEU A 138 16.86 -2.81 -22.42
CA LEU A 138 17.83 -2.92 -23.51
C LEU A 138 18.01 -4.39 -23.85
N THR A 139 17.79 -4.74 -25.13
CA THR A 139 18.03 -6.09 -25.65
C THR A 139 19.07 -6.01 -26.75
N HIS A 140 20.16 -6.77 -26.60
CA HIS A 140 21.24 -6.86 -27.57
C HIS A 140 21.04 -8.08 -28.47
N TYR A 141 21.31 -7.91 -29.77
CA TYR A 141 21.29 -8.96 -30.77
C TYR A 141 22.64 -8.96 -31.50
N VAL A 142 23.26 -10.13 -31.56
CA VAL A 142 24.47 -10.37 -32.37
C VAL A 142 24.18 -11.60 -33.22
N ASP A 143 24.33 -11.47 -34.54
CA ASP A 143 24.18 -12.62 -35.44
C ASP A 143 25.51 -13.37 -35.62
N ALA A 144 25.48 -14.50 -36.33
CA ALA A 144 26.65 -15.32 -36.60
C ALA A 144 27.73 -14.62 -37.47
N ALA A 145 27.34 -13.56 -38.19
CA ALA A 145 28.26 -12.74 -38.98
C ALA A 145 28.89 -11.60 -38.14
N GLY A 146 28.50 -11.48 -36.85
CA GLY A 146 29.00 -10.44 -35.95
C GLY A 146 28.26 -9.10 -36.09
N ASN A 147 27.16 -9.04 -36.84
CA ASN A 147 26.37 -7.80 -36.91
C ASN A 147 25.66 -7.58 -35.59
N TYR A 148 25.93 -6.43 -34.99
CA TYR A 148 25.33 -6.01 -33.74
C TYR A 148 24.16 -5.05 -33.97
N ARG A 149 23.09 -5.24 -33.21
CA ARG A 149 22.02 -4.26 -33.02
C ARG A 149 21.45 -4.39 -31.63
N ASN A 150 20.78 -3.35 -31.16
CA ASN A 150 20.00 -3.39 -29.94
C ASN A 150 18.63 -2.74 -30.15
N THR A 151 17.70 -3.10 -29.28
CA THR A 151 16.42 -2.43 -29.11
C THR A 151 16.30 -1.95 -27.67
N PHE A 152 15.78 -0.76 -27.45
CA PHE A 152 15.68 -0.17 -26.12
C PHE A 152 14.34 0.53 -25.88
N VAL A 153 13.95 0.60 -24.61
CA VAL A 153 12.83 1.40 -24.10
C VAL A 153 13.39 2.40 -23.12
N ALA A 154 12.94 3.65 -23.21
CA ALA A 154 13.41 4.72 -22.35
C ALA A 154 12.24 5.56 -21.79
N ILE A 155 12.50 6.22 -20.67
CA ILE A 155 11.57 7.14 -20.00
C ILE A 155 12.20 8.53 -19.88
N PRO A 156 11.42 9.60 -19.78
CA PRO A 156 11.97 10.94 -19.51
C PRO A 156 12.89 10.96 -18.27
N GLN A 157 14.02 11.67 -18.34
CA GLN A 157 15.05 11.66 -17.29
C GLN A 157 14.64 12.35 -15.97
N PHE A 158 13.58 13.17 -15.96
CA PHE A 158 13.18 13.94 -14.77
C PHE A 158 12.70 13.07 -13.60
N LEU A 159 12.44 11.78 -13.85
CA LEU A 159 12.10 10.83 -12.79
C LEU A 159 13.33 10.44 -11.98
N ASP A 160 13.31 10.78 -10.69
CA ASP A 160 14.29 10.28 -9.73
C ASP A 160 14.03 8.79 -9.43
N VAL A 161 12.78 8.43 -9.19
CA VAL A 161 12.34 7.05 -8.96
C VAL A 161 11.74 6.49 -10.26
N PRO A 162 12.24 5.36 -10.79
CA PRO A 162 11.66 4.76 -11.98
C PRO A 162 10.23 4.28 -11.71
N PRO A 163 9.36 4.21 -12.74
CA PRO A 163 8.01 3.69 -12.57
C PRO A 163 8.03 2.28 -12.00
N GLN A 164 7.00 1.93 -11.23
CA GLN A 164 6.84 0.57 -10.72
C GLN A 164 6.77 -0.43 -11.88
N HIS A 165 7.38 -1.60 -11.69
CA HIS A 165 7.33 -2.66 -12.69
C HIS A 165 5.87 -3.09 -12.95
N PRO A 166 5.41 -3.28 -14.21
CA PRO A 166 4.00 -3.62 -14.49
C PRO A 166 3.50 -4.92 -13.82
N GLY A 167 4.43 -5.85 -13.56
CA GLY A 167 4.18 -7.10 -12.84
C GLY A 167 4.24 -6.97 -11.31
N TYR A 168 4.58 -5.80 -10.78
CA TYR A 168 4.51 -5.56 -9.34
C TYR A 168 3.06 -5.69 -8.88
N ARG A 169 2.87 -6.39 -7.77
CA ARG A 169 1.59 -6.52 -7.09
C ARG A 169 1.89 -6.21 -5.63
N PRO A 170 1.29 -5.16 -5.05
CA PRO A 170 1.49 -4.88 -3.64
C PRO A 170 1.01 -6.09 -2.83
N PRO A 171 1.71 -6.46 -1.76
CA PRO A 171 1.25 -7.53 -0.88
C PRO A 171 -0.11 -7.14 -0.31
N GLN A 172 -1.08 -8.06 -0.42
CA GLN A 172 -2.39 -7.87 0.18
C GLN A 172 -2.47 -8.68 1.48
N GLY A 173 -2.76 -7.99 2.57
CA GLY A 173 -3.02 -8.61 3.87
C GLY A 173 -4.35 -9.37 3.85
N ALA A 174 -4.28 -10.68 4.07
CA ALA A 174 -5.43 -11.53 4.33
C ALA A 174 -5.51 -11.81 5.84
N PRO A 175 -6.68 -12.15 6.42
CA PRO A 175 -6.75 -12.39 7.85
C PRO A 175 -5.80 -13.48 8.34
N GLU A 176 -5.08 -13.21 9.43
CA GLU A 176 -4.01 -14.06 9.96
C GLU A 176 -4.16 -14.33 11.46
N LEU A 177 -3.63 -15.47 11.92
CA LEU A 177 -3.60 -15.83 13.33
C LEU A 177 -2.38 -15.21 14.02
N ALA A 178 -2.61 -14.63 15.20
CA ALA A 178 -1.54 -14.12 16.06
C ALA A 178 -1.82 -14.45 17.53
N GLU A 179 -0.80 -14.34 18.36
CA GLU A 179 -0.87 -14.47 19.82
C GLU A 179 -0.71 -13.08 20.45
N VAL A 180 -1.52 -12.75 21.45
CA VAL A 180 -1.37 -11.49 22.18
C VAL A 180 -0.15 -11.56 23.10
N ILE A 181 0.75 -10.59 22.99
CA ILE A 181 1.99 -10.54 23.80
C ILE A 181 2.01 -9.38 24.80
N ASP A 182 1.24 -8.32 24.55
CA ASP A 182 1.14 -7.16 25.43
C ASP A 182 -0.22 -6.47 25.27
N ASP A 183 -0.82 -6.06 26.38
CA ASP A 183 -2.10 -5.37 26.47
C ASP A 183 -2.02 -4.03 27.23
N ALA A 184 -0.83 -3.62 27.66
CA ALA A 184 -0.57 -2.43 28.45
C ALA A 184 -0.34 -1.17 27.58
N ASP A 185 -1.31 -0.83 26.73
CA ASP A 185 -1.20 0.30 25.78
C ASP A 185 -0.90 1.63 26.52
N PRO A 186 0.29 2.24 26.29
CA PRO A 186 0.70 3.46 27.00
C PRO A 186 -0.19 4.66 26.67
N GLN A 187 -0.85 4.66 25.50
CA GLN A 187 -1.74 5.74 25.08
C GLN A 187 -3.19 5.50 25.47
N LYS A 188 -3.51 4.34 26.08
CA LYS A 188 -4.87 3.97 26.54
C LYS A 188 -5.93 4.01 25.44
N LEU A 189 -5.55 3.66 24.21
CA LEU A 189 -6.47 3.52 23.06
C LEU A 189 -7.08 2.11 22.97
N GLY A 190 -6.73 1.22 23.89
CA GLY A 190 -7.20 -0.17 23.89
C GLY A 190 -6.49 -1.04 22.85
N ARG A 191 -5.28 -0.64 22.43
CA ARG A 191 -4.45 -1.39 21.49
C ARG A 191 -3.79 -2.59 22.16
N LEU A 192 -3.29 -3.50 21.33
CA LEU A 192 -2.56 -4.70 21.73
C LEU A 192 -1.26 -4.78 20.92
N ARG A 193 -0.23 -5.43 21.45
CA ARG A 193 0.84 -5.99 20.64
C ARG A 193 0.57 -7.47 20.46
N VAL A 194 0.81 -7.97 19.25
CA VAL A 194 0.61 -9.37 18.91
C VAL A 194 1.86 -9.93 18.26
N ARG A 195 1.97 -11.25 18.24
CA ARG A 195 3.02 -11.99 17.54
C ARG A 195 2.39 -12.96 16.55
N TYR A 196 2.74 -12.84 15.28
CA TYR A 196 2.30 -13.74 14.23
C TYR A 196 2.96 -15.13 14.36
N GLN A 197 2.38 -16.11 13.69
CA GLN A 197 2.87 -17.50 13.65
C GLN A 197 3.89 -17.74 12.52
N TRP A 198 4.57 -16.69 12.06
CA TRP A 198 5.50 -16.77 10.94
C TRP A 198 6.77 -17.54 11.31
N PRO A 199 7.36 -18.30 10.35
CA PRO A 199 8.62 -19.01 10.57
C PRO A 199 9.80 -18.02 10.50
N VAL A 200 9.98 -17.24 11.55
CA VAL A 200 11.06 -16.24 11.69
C VAL A 200 12.21 -16.74 12.55
N ALA A 201 13.39 -16.10 12.43
CA ALA A 201 14.59 -16.53 13.16
C ALA A 201 14.50 -16.19 14.65
N THR A 202 13.89 -15.05 14.98
CA THR A 202 13.63 -14.61 16.35
C THR A 202 12.16 -14.25 16.52
N PRO A 203 11.53 -14.54 17.68
CA PRO A 203 10.12 -14.21 17.90
C PRO A 203 9.78 -12.73 17.65
N GLN A 204 10.75 -11.83 17.92
CA GLN A 204 10.62 -10.39 17.77
C GLN A 204 10.36 -9.94 16.33
N GLU A 205 10.84 -10.69 15.33
CA GLU A 205 10.62 -10.40 13.91
C GLU A 205 9.15 -10.60 13.48
N ALA A 206 8.36 -11.32 14.27
CA ALA A 206 6.94 -11.52 14.06
C ALA A 206 6.06 -10.69 15.01
N GLU A 207 6.66 -9.81 15.82
CA GLU A 207 5.92 -8.95 16.76
C GLU A 207 5.48 -7.64 16.09
N THR A 208 4.28 -7.19 16.45
CA THR A 208 3.77 -5.88 15.99
C THR A 208 4.13 -4.76 16.97
N ASP A 209 4.01 -3.52 16.49
CA ASP A 209 3.74 -2.38 17.36
C ASP A 209 2.29 -2.43 17.89
N TRP A 210 1.83 -1.38 18.55
CA TRP A 210 0.48 -1.25 19.08
C TRP A 210 -0.58 -1.16 17.97
N ILE A 211 -1.40 -2.19 17.85
CA ILE A 211 -2.46 -2.29 16.85
C ILE A 211 -3.86 -2.21 17.48
N ARG A 212 -4.82 -1.63 16.77
CA ARG A 212 -6.19 -1.43 17.30
C ARG A 212 -6.91 -2.77 17.48
N LEU A 213 -7.80 -2.81 18.48
CA LEU A 213 -8.76 -3.89 18.69
C LEU A 213 -10.15 -3.45 18.21
N LEU A 214 -10.78 -4.27 17.37
CA LEU A 214 -12.19 -4.12 17.03
C LEU A 214 -13.03 -4.43 18.28
N THR A 215 -13.86 -3.47 18.70
CA THR A 215 -14.80 -3.64 19.82
C THR A 215 -16.25 -3.48 19.36
N PRO A 216 -17.22 -4.23 19.91
CA PRO A 216 -18.63 -4.09 19.56
C PRO A 216 -19.23 -2.71 19.89
N TYR A 217 -18.67 -1.99 20.87
CA TYR A 217 -19.14 -0.67 21.25
C TYR A 217 -18.00 0.18 21.82
N SER A 218 -17.81 1.39 21.29
CA SER A 218 -16.80 2.35 21.74
C SER A 218 -17.33 3.79 21.72
N GLY A 219 -16.77 4.62 22.59
CA GLY A 219 -16.96 6.07 22.65
C GLY A 219 -16.04 6.68 23.70
N ASP A 220 -15.93 8.01 23.72
CA ASP A 220 -15.11 8.71 24.72
C ASP A 220 -15.59 8.41 26.15
N GLY A 221 -14.82 7.59 26.88
CA GLY A 221 -15.17 7.08 28.21
C GLY A 221 -16.35 6.08 28.24
N LYS A 222 -16.80 5.56 27.09
CA LYS A 222 -17.97 4.68 26.97
C LYS A 222 -17.62 3.47 26.11
N GLY A 223 -18.24 2.32 26.37
CA GLY A 223 -18.09 1.17 25.48
C GLY A 223 -18.02 -0.17 26.18
N GLN A 224 -17.72 -1.18 25.39
CA GLN A 224 -17.32 -2.50 25.83
C GLN A 224 -15.80 -2.60 25.69
N LEU A 225 -15.11 -2.91 26.79
CA LEU A 225 -13.67 -3.12 26.78
C LEU A 225 -13.38 -4.52 27.32
N PHE A 226 -13.35 -5.49 26.42
CA PHE A 226 -12.89 -6.85 26.68
C PHE A 226 -11.59 -7.05 25.91
N LYS A 227 -10.48 -6.65 26.53
CA LYS A 227 -9.15 -6.90 25.96
C LYS A 227 -8.85 -8.41 26.06
N PRO A 228 -8.43 -9.05 24.95
CA PRO A 228 -7.82 -10.38 25.01
C PRO A 228 -6.69 -10.43 26.04
N GLU A 229 -6.60 -11.52 26.79
CA GLU A 229 -5.49 -11.77 27.70
C GLU A 229 -4.21 -12.14 26.92
N VAL A 230 -3.04 -11.80 27.48
CA VAL A 230 -1.74 -12.25 26.97
C VAL A 230 -1.71 -13.78 26.86
N GLY A 231 -1.22 -14.28 25.72
CA GLY A 231 -1.24 -15.70 25.34
C GLY A 231 -2.51 -16.15 24.61
N SER A 232 -3.52 -15.28 24.49
CA SER A 232 -4.72 -15.60 23.71
C SER A 232 -4.44 -15.54 22.21
N GLN A 233 -5.08 -16.45 21.46
CA GLN A 233 -5.05 -16.42 20.00
C GLN A 233 -6.11 -15.45 19.47
N VAL A 234 -5.68 -14.59 18.56
CA VAL A 234 -6.50 -13.59 17.90
C VAL A 234 -6.42 -13.71 16.39
N LEU A 235 -7.46 -13.22 15.72
CA LEU A 235 -7.48 -13.02 14.29
C LEU A 235 -7.13 -11.56 13.99
N VAL A 236 -6.13 -11.31 13.17
CA VAL A 236 -5.70 -9.99 12.71
C VAL A 236 -6.24 -9.76 11.29
N GLY A 237 -6.81 -8.59 11.04
CA GLY A 237 -7.20 -8.10 9.72
C GLY A 237 -6.39 -6.87 9.34
N TYR A 238 -6.53 -6.42 8.08
CA TYR A 238 -5.72 -5.36 7.49
C TYR A 238 -6.61 -4.30 6.83
N GLN A 239 -6.49 -3.04 7.24
CA GLN A 239 -7.31 -1.96 6.72
C GLN A 239 -6.99 -1.75 5.23
N GLY A 240 -8.00 -1.84 4.37
CA GLY A 240 -7.81 -1.76 2.91
C GLY A 240 -6.94 -2.87 2.32
N GLY A 241 -6.68 -3.95 3.07
CA GLY A 241 -5.73 -5.00 2.66
C GLY A 241 -4.26 -4.58 2.76
N LEU A 242 -3.95 -3.47 3.42
CA LEU A 242 -2.58 -2.99 3.61
C LEU A 242 -1.92 -3.72 4.79
N ALA A 243 -0.86 -4.47 4.54
CA ALA A 243 -0.09 -5.18 5.58
C ALA A 243 0.43 -4.23 6.68
N GLU A 244 0.66 -2.97 6.32
CA GLU A 244 1.12 -1.88 7.20
C GLU A 244 0.03 -1.39 8.17
N GLN A 245 -1.24 -1.74 7.95
CA GLN A 245 -2.40 -1.30 8.75
C GLN A 245 -3.16 -2.45 9.42
N PRO A 246 -2.49 -3.27 10.26
CA PRO A 246 -3.13 -4.37 10.98
C PRO A 246 -4.06 -3.90 12.11
N PHE A 247 -5.08 -4.69 12.39
CA PHE A 247 -5.95 -4.54 13.56
C PHE A 247 -6.51 -5.89 13.99
N VAL A 248 -6.73 -6.09 15.29
CA VAL A 248 -7.32 -7.31 15.82
C VAL A 248 -8.83 -7.32 15.55
N LEU A 249 -9.31 -8.34 14.84
CA LEU A 249 -10.72 -8.58 14.54
C LEU A 249 -11.47 -9.22 15.71
N GLY A 250 -10.81 -10.11 16.46
CA GLY A 250 -11.42 -10.85 17.56
C GLY A 250 -10.57 -12.01 18.04
N ASN A 251 -11.16 -12.81 18.93
CA ASN A 251 -10.50 -13.93 19.62
C ASN A 251 -10.91 -15.28 19.03
N LEU A 252 -9.99 -16.24 19.11
CA LEU A 252 -10.20 -17.62 18.69
C LEU A 252 -9.75 -18.57 19.79
N PHE A 253 -10.57 -19.58 20.07
CA PHE A 253 -10.19 -20.65 20.98
C PHE A 253 -9.23 -21.62 20.29
N HIS A 254 -8.26 -22.15 21.04
CA HIS A 254 -7.35 -23.20 20.59
C HIS A 254 -7.17 -24.28 21.68
N ALA A 255 -6.33 -25.29 21.41
CA ALA A 255 -6.20 -26.44 22.29
C ALA A 255 -5.71 -26.09 23.72
N GLN A 256 -4.98 -25.00 23.90
CA GLN A 256 -4.47 -24.52 25.19
C GLN A 256 -5.31 -23.37 25.77
N ASN A 257 -6.13 -22.70 24.96
CA ASN A 257 -7.14 -21.73 25.38
C ASN A 257 -8.52 -22.19 24.89
N LYS A 258 -9.08 -23.18 25.57
CA LYS A 258 -10.39 -23.77 25.20
C LYS A 258 -11.51 -22.91 25.80
N GLN A 259 -12.64 -22.81 25.10
CA GLN A 259 -13.89 -22.27 25.65
C GLN A 259 -14.28 -22.94 27.00
N GLY A 260 -13.86 -24.20 27.18
CA GLY A 260 -14.13 -25.00 28.36
C GLY A 260 -15.51 -25.65 28.32
N ALA A 261 -15.63 -26.81 29.00
CA ALA A 261 -16.86 -27.60 28.97
C ALA A 261 -18.09 -26.86 29.55
N SER A 262 -17.87 -25.88 30.43
CA SER A 262 -18.96 -25.16 31.14
C SER A 262 -19.86 -24.32 30.23
N TYR A 263 -19.41 -23.95 29.02
CA TYR A 263 -20.16 -23.11 28.08
C TYR A 263 -20.33 -23.74 26.69
N SER A 264 -19.99 -25.02 26.53
CA SER A 264 -20.18 -25.77 25.29
C SER A 264 -21.07 -27.01 25.51
N PRO A 265 -22.27 -26.89 26.11
CA PRO A 265 -23.17 -28.03 26.26
C PRO A 265 -23.65 -28.52 24.89
N SER A 266 -24.02 -29.80 24.79
CA SER A 266 -24.40 -30.48 23.53
C SER A 266 -25.63 -29.92 22.82
N GLN A 267 -26.28 -28.88 23.36
CA GLN A 267 -27.49 -28.24 22.82
C GLN A 267 -27.35 -26.73 22.61
N ASN A 268 -26.18 -26.13 22.88
CA ASN A 268 -25.97 -24.68 22.79
C ASN A 268 -27.02 -23.83 23.57
N ASN A 269 -27.52 -24.39 24.67
CA ASN A 269 -28.55 -23.77 25.52
C ASN A 269 -27.95 -22.85 26.60
N LEU A 270 -26.63 -22.68 26.64
CA LEU A 270 -25.94 -21.72 27.51
C LEU A 270 -25.22 -20.68 26.65
N LYS A 271 -25.46 -19.40 26.93
CA LYS A 271 -24.81 -18.27 26.26
C LYS A 271 -24.35 -17.29 27.33
N GLY A 272 -23.11 -16.85 27.30
CA GLY A 272 -22.64 -15.95 28.35
C GLY A 272 -21.22 -15.47 28.15
N ILE A 273 -20.81 -14.65 29.11
CA ILE A 273 -19.46 -14.13 29.25
C ILE A 273 -18.90 -14.55 30.60
N GLN A 274 -17.63 -14.92 30.62
CA GLN A 274 -16.86 -15.16 31.82
C GLN A 274 -15.53 -14.42 31.71
N THR A 275 -15.15 -13.68 32.74
CA THR A 275 -13.81 -13.06 32.81
C THR A 275 -12.79 -14.00 33.46
N ALA A 276 -11.49 -13.72 33.29
CA ALA A 276 -10.41 -14.49 33.93
C ALA A 276 -10.56 -14.61 35.46
N GLY A 277 -11.11 -13.59 36.13
CA GLY A 277 -11.40 -13.59 37.56
C GLY A 277 -12.62 -14.43 37.97
N GLY A 278 -13.35 -15.02 37.01
CA GLY A 278 -14.52 -15.86 37.26
C GLY A 278 -15.82 -15.10 37.48
N ASN A 279 -15.92 -13.83 37.06
CA ASN A 279 -17.19 -13.10 37.01
C ASN A 279 -17.97 -13.54 35.78
N LYS A 280 -19.27 -13.80 35.96
CA LYS A 280 -20.10 -14.46 34.94
C LYS A 280 -21.43 -13.75 34.76
N PHE A 281 -21.84 -13.64 33.50
CA PHE A 281 -23.21 -13.37 33.11
C PHE A 281 -23.62 -14.46 32.10
N VAL A 282 -24.60 -15.28 32.46
CA VAL A 282 -24.97 -16.48 31.69
C VAL A 282 -26.48 -16.55 31.53
N MET A 283 -26.93 -16.74 30.30
CA MET A 283 -28.31 -17.00 29.93
C MET A 283 -28.47 -18.50 29.65
N MET A 284 -29.42 -19.13 30.33
CA MET A 284 -29.84 -20.50 30.09
C MET A 284 -31.15 -20.48 29.30
N ASP A 285 -31.14 -21.10 28.13
CA ASP A 285 -32.25 -21.08 27.16
C ASP A 285 -33.02 -22.41 27.13
N THR A 286 -32.93 -23.22 28.19
CA THR A 286 -33.71 -24.46 28.29
C THR A 286 -35.21 -24.12 28.22
N PRO A 287 -35.98 -24.73 27.29
CA PRO A 287 -37.40 -24.39 27.12
C PRO A 287 -38.18 -24.52 28.44
N ARG A 288 -38.90 -23.46 28.81
CA ARG A 288 -39.70 -23.34 30.05
C ARG A 288 -38.88 -23.33 31.35
N GLN A 289 -37.55 -23.23 31.26
CA GLN A 289 -36.62 -23.16 32.38
C GLN A 289 -35.57 -22.06 32.15
N GLN A 290 -35.95 -20.99 31.43
CA GLN A 290 -35.01 -19.93 31.10
C GLN A 290 -34.59 -19.15 32.35
N THR A 291 -33.29 -18.96 32.53
CA THR A 291 -32.73 -18.25 33.69
C THR A 291 -31.55 -17.38 33.28
N ILE A 292 -31.29 -16.34 34.07
CA ILE A 292 -30.09 -15.50 33.97
C ILE A 292 -29.30 -15.70 35.26
N LEU A 293 -28.05 -16.13 35.14
CA LEU A 293 -27.10 -16.25 36.24
C LEU A 293 -26.12 -15.08 36.18
N ILE A 294 -26.05 -14.32 37.26
CA ILE A 294 -25.02 -13.33 37.53
C ILE A 294 -24.26 -13.83 38.76
N SER A 295 -22.95 -14.05 38.63
CA SER A 295 -22.15 -14.58 39.73
C SER A 295 -20.72 -14.09 39.67
N ASN A 296 -20.03 -14.13 40.81
CA ASN A 296 -18.60 -13.91 40.91
C ASN A 296 -17.93 -15.07 41.66
N SER A 297 -16.62 -15.22 41.47
CA SER A 297 -15.86 -16.33 42.03
C SER A 297 -15.77 -16.32 43.56
N ASN A 298 -15.97 -15.16 44.20
CA ASN A 298 -15.86 -15.00 45.64
C ASN A 298 -17.21 -14.98 46.39
N ASN A 299 -18.34 -15.14 45.68
CA ASN A 299 -19.70 -15.12 46.21
C ASN A 299 -20.02 -13.90 47.07
N LYS A 300 -19.50 -12.71 46.73
CA LYS A 300 -19.75 -11.46 47.47
C LYS A 300 -20.44 -10.42 46.59
N GLY A 301 -21.57 -9.88 47.02
CA GLY A 301 -22.25 -8.76 46.34
C GLY A 301 -22.94 -9.16 45.02
N THR A 302 -23.38 -10.42 44.93
CA THR A 302 -24.21 -10.98 43.86
C THR A 302 -25.54 -11.44 44.42
#